data_AF-A0A661DQV8-F1
#
_entry.id   AF-A0A661DQV8-F1
#
_cell.length_a   1.000
_cell.length_b   1.000
_cell.length_c   1.000
_cell.angle_alpha   90.00
_cell.angle_beta   90.00
_cell.angle_gamma   90.00
#
_symmetry.space_group_name_H-M   'P 1'
#
loop_
_entity.id
_entity.type
_entity.pdbx_description
1 polymer ?
#
loop_
_entity_poly.entity_id
_entity_poly.type
_entity_poly.pdbx_seq_one_letter_code
_entity_poly.pdbx_strand_id
1 'polypeptide(L)'
;MIIDTYDLTILNDRIAEIAWNGSVGKVAYVFLNGLSIFGPLQFGDVTARTVIVNLANLYAIEIHEANEDEVVNSKYLPLIRRPWFYWSSITTANFYRIYLDDIWIQSHDADDELPLFKAQSAKNLIDDDGYQGIFNIEAVTNEGKESAGDAWSFFIEGLPPIPTDASLSGTSPNLTLTISI
;
A
#
# COMPACT_ATOMS: atom_id res chain seq x y z
N MET A 1 -12.11 -18.60 6.51
CA MET A 1 -10.93 -19.48 6.41
C MET A 1 -9.99 -18.85 5.40
N ILE A 2 -8.73 -18.64 5.76
CA ILE A 2 -7.73 -18.13 4.80
C ILE A 2 -7.21 -19.32 4.00
N ILE A 3 -7.09 -19.14 2.69
CA ILE A 3 -6.49 -20.12 1.79
C ILE A 3 -5.02 -19.76 1.62
N ASP A 4 -4.15 -20.55 2.24
CA ASP A 4 -2.70 -20.32 2.25
C ASP A 4 -1.99 -21.01 1.06
N THR A 5 -2.73 -21.75 0.22
CA THR A 5 -2.18 -22.41 -0.98
C THR A 5 -3.03 -22.10 -2.20
N TYR A 6 -2.41 -21.48 -3.19
CA TYR A 6 -2.98 -21.16 -4.49
C TYR A 6 -1.89 -21.22 -5.55
N ASP A 7 -2.29 -21.46 -6.80
CA ASP A 7 -1.43 -21.42 -7.97
C ASP A 7 -1.56 -20.04 -8.63
N LEU A 8 -0.42 -19.42 -8.94
CA LEU A 8 -0.35 -18.15 -9.66
C LEU A 8 0.23 -18.40 -11.06
N THR A 9 -0.58 -18.20 -12.10
CA THR A 9 -0.14 -18.32 -13.50
C THR A 9 -0.07 -16.94 -14.15
N ILE A 10 1.14 -16.46 -14.42
CA ILE A 10 1.35 -15.16 -15.08
C ILE A 10 0.90 -15.27 -16.55
N LEU A 11 -0.06 -14.44 -16.94
CA LEU A 11 -0.59 -14.40 -18.31
C LEU A 11 0.14 -13.36 -19.17
N ASN A 12 0.53 -12.23 -18.56
CA ASN A 12 1.40 -11.21 -19.14
C ASN A 12 2.08 -10.36 -18.04
N ASP A 13 2.72 -9.27 -18.42
CA ASP A 13 3.47 -8.35 -17.53
C ASP A 13 2.62 -7.69 -16.43
N ARG A 14 1.29 -7.70 -16.54
CA ARG A 14 0.38 -7.05 -15.58
C ARG A 14 -0.81 -7.90 -15.16
N ILE A 15 -0.92 -9.14 -15.64
CA ILE A 15 -2.10 -9.97 -15.43
C ILE A 15 -1.65 -11.37 -15.04
N ALA A 16 -2.27 -11.90 -13.99
CA ALA A 16 -2.16 -13.30 -13.61
C ALA A 16 -3.53 -13.93 -13.37
N GLU A 17 -3.58 -15.23 -13.56
CA GLU A 17 -4.62 -16.09 -13.05
C GLU A 17 -4.20 -16.60 -11.67
N ILE A 18 -5.12 -16.50 -10.70
CA ILE A 18 -5.01 -17.14 -9.40
C ILE A 18 -6.00 -18.30 -9.39
N ALA A 19 -5.50 -19.52 -9.21
CA ALA A 19 -6.31 -20.72 -9.06
C ALA A 19 -6.13 -21.32 -7.66
N TRP A 20 -7.22 -21.78 -7.04
CA TRP A 20 -7.15 -22.46 -5.75
C TRP A 20 -8.25 -23.51 -5.60
N ASN A 21 -8.06 -24.42 -4.66
CA ASN A 21 -9.09 -25.35 -4.24
C ASN A 21 -9.77 -24.82 -2.98
N GLY A 22 -11.06 -24.59 -3.09
CA GLY A 22 -11.95 -24.08 -2.06
C GLY A 22 -12.93 -25.11 -1.52
N SER A 23 -13.66 -24.69 -0.49
CA SER A 23 -14.70 -25.47 0.18
C SER A 23 -16.04 -25.29 -0.52
N VAL A 24 -16.73 -26.40 -0.76
CA VAL A 24 -18.12 -26.42 -1.29
C VAL A 24 -19.04 -25.54 -0.45
N GLY A 25 -19.90 -24.75 -1.10
CA GLY A 25 -20.89 -23.91 -0.43
C GLY A 25 -20.32 -22.67 0.27
N LYS A 26 -19.01 -22.40 0.17
CA LYS A 26 -18.40 -21.15 0.65
C LYS A 26 -18.29 -20.12 -0.46
N VAL A 27 -18.52 -18.86 -0.12
CA VAL A 27 -18.13 -17.72 -0.96
C VAL A 27 -16.66 -17.43 -0.79
N ALA A 28 -16.03 -16.80 -1.80
CA ALA A 28 -14.66 -16.34 -1.70
C ALA A 28 -14.55 -14.82 -1.77
N TYR A 29 -13.61 -14.28 -1.01
CA TYR A 29 -13.13 -12.91 -1.11
C TYR A 29 -11.65 -12.94 -1.48
N VAL A 30 -11.26 -12.12 -2.44
CA VAL A 30 -9.87 -12.01 -2.90
C VAL A 30 -9.40 -10.59 -2.65
N PHE A 31 -8.39 -10.47 -1.81
CA PHE A 31 -7.73 -9.22 -1.49
C PHE A 31 -6.37 -9.20 -2.17
N LEU A 32 -6.07 -8.09 -2.81
CA LEU A 32 -4.72 -7.77 -3.27
C LEU A 32 -4.25 -6.60 -2.42
N ASN A 33 -3.08 -6.72 -1.81
CA ASN A 33 -2.49 -5.64 -1.04
C ASN A 33 -3.44 -5.12 0.05
N GLY A 34 -4.17 -6.02 0.69
CA GLY A 34 -5.15 -5.63 1.70
C GLY A 34 -6.44 -4.98 1.21
N LEU A 35 -6.57 -4.73 -0.10
CA LEU A 35 -7.77 -4.18 -0.73
C LEU A 35 -8.61 -5.33 -1.30
N SER A 36 -9.91 -5.33 -1.00
CA SER A 36 -10.85 -6.28 -1.60
C SER A 36 -11.02 -5.96 -3.09
N ILE A 37 -10.57 -6.87 -3.95
CA ILE A 37 -10.71 -6.74 -5.40
C ILE A 37 -11.92 -7.54 -5.88
N PHE A 38 -12.18 -8.68 -5.23
CA PHE A 38 -13.35 -9.50 -5.50
C PHE A 38 -14.00 -9.99 -4.20
N GLY A 39 -15.33 -10.10 -4.20
CA GLY A 39 -16.07 -10.75 -3.14
C GLY A 39 -17.42 -10.07 -2.80
N PRO A 40 -18.40 -10.83 -2.28
CA PRO A 40 -18.41 -12.29 -2.21
C PRO A 40 -18.59 -12.92 -3.60
N LEU A 41 -17.66 -13.80 -3.99
CA LEU A 41 -17.76 -14.58 -5.21
C LEU A 41 -18.40 -15.93 -4.90
N GLN A 42 -19.51 -16.23 -5.57
CA GLN A 42 -20.16 -17.53 -5.48
C GLN A 42 -19.62 -18.48 -6.55
N PHE A 43 -19.18 -19.66 -6.10
CA PHE A 43 -18.70 -20.74 -6.98
C PHE A 43 -19.59 -21.99 -6.93
N GLY A 44 -20.73 -21.92 -6.23
CA GLY A 44 -21.64 -23.05 -6.04
C GLY A 44 -20.94 -24.25 -5.39
N ASP A 45 -21.21 -25.46 -5.92
CA ASP A 45 -20.64 -26.71 -5.44
C ASP A 45 -19.30 -27.08 -6.11
N VAL A 46 -18.55 -26.08 -6.59
CA VAL A 46 -17.26 -26.28 -7.24
C VAL A 46 -16.12 -25.95 -6.27
N THR A 47 -15.19 -26.90 -6.14
CA THR A 47 -13.97 -26.74 -5.32
C THR A 47 -12.86 -26.03 -6.09
N ALA A 48 -12.64 -26.32 -7.37
CA ALA A 48 -11.64 -25.64 -8.18
C ALA A 48 -12.13 -24.24 -8.60
N ARG A 49 -11.38 -23.20 -8.23
CA ARG A 49 -11.76 -21.80 -8.41
C ARG A 49 -10.64 -21.04 -9.08
N THR A 50 -11.00 -20.07 -9.91
CA THR A 50 -10.05 -19.20 -10.59
C THR A 50 -10.56 -17.77 -10.64
N VAL A 51 -9.65 -16.81 -10.52
CA VAL A 51 -9.88 -15.40 -10.82
C VAL A 51 -8.70 -14.82 -11.59
N ILE A 52 -8.99 -13.80 -12.40
CA ILE A 52 -7.96 -13.02 -13.08
C ILE A 52 -7.72 -11.73 -12.29
N VAL A 53 -6.46 -11.45 -11.97
CA VAL A 53 -6.04 -10.26 -11.22
C VAL A 53 -5.03 -9.43 -11.99
N ASN A 54 -4.98 -8.15 -11.65
CA ASN A 54 -3.91 -7.27 -12.07
C ASN A 54 -2.74 -7.38 -11.08
N LEU A 55 -1.53 -7.58 -11.59
CA LEU A 55 -0.30 -7.72 -10.82
C LEU A 55 0.39 -6.38 -10.50
N ALA A 56 -0.09 -5.25 -11.05
CA ALA A 56 0.54 -3.95 -10.85
C ALA A 56 0.63 -3.61 -9.35
N ASN A 57 1.86 -3.46 -8.86
CA ASN A 57 2.19 -3.20 -7.46
C ASN A 57 1.79 -4.29 -6.46
N LEU A 58 1.65 -5.55 -6.87
CA LEU A 58 1.22 -6.64 -5.99
C LEU A 58 2.32 -7.10 -5.03
N TYR A 59 2.07 -7.02 -3.73
CA TYR A 59 2.95 -7.51 -2.66
C TYR A 59 2.29 -8.54 -1.73
N ALA A 60 0.96 -8.62 -1.73
CA ALA A 60 0.23 -9.65 -0.98
C ALA A 60 -1.04 -10.06 -1.72
N ILE A 61 -1.27 -11.36 -1.82
CA ILE A 61 -2.56 -11.95 -2.20
C ILE A 61 -3.14 -12.60 -0.95
N GLU A 62 -4.41 -12.37 -0.69
CA GLU A 62 -5.15 -13.03 0.37
C GLU A 62 -6.48 -13.54 -0.17
N ILE A 63 -6.74 -14.84 0.00
CA ILE A 63 -8.00 -15.45 -0.41
C ILE A 63 -8.69 -15.96 0.85
N HIS A 64 -9.95 -15.56 1.03
CA HIS A 64 -10.76 -15.96 2.17
C HIS A 64 -11.98 -16.71 1.69
N GLU A 65 -12.26 -17.83 2.32
CA GLU A 65 -13.53 -18.50 2.21
C GLU A 65 -14.39 -18.24 3.43
N ALA A 66 -15.65 -17.91 3.19
CA ALA A 66 -16.58 -17.53 4.24
C ALA A 66 -17.99 -18.04 3.93
N ASN A 67 -18.85 -18.04 4.94
CA ASN A 67 -20.28 -18.16 4.70
C ASN A 67 -20.78 -16.89 3.97
N GLU A 68 -21.91 -16.99 3.27
CA GLU A 68 -22.45 -15.89 2.47
C GLU A 68 -22.80 -14.65 3.32
N ASP A 69 -23.13 -14.84 4.58
CA ASP A 69 -23.50 -13.82 5.56
C ASP A 69 -22.31 -13.31 6.41
N GLU A 70 -21.12 -13.87 6.23
CA GLU A 70 -19.93 -13.49 6.99
C GLU A 70 -19.26 -12.23 6.43
N VAL A 71 -18.98 -11.27 7.31
CA VAL A 71 -18.15 -10.10 6.99
C VAL A 71 -16.69 -10.52 7.02
N VAL A 72 -16.01 -10.36 5.88
CA VAL A 72 -14.62 -10.74 5.72
C VAL A 72 -13.77 -9.48 5.54
N ASN A 73 -12.74 -9.36 6.38
CA ASN A 73 -11.72 -8.31 6.27
C ASN A 73 -10.38 -8.94 5.94
N SER A 74 -9.56 -8.20 5.19
CA SER A 74 -8.18 -8.56 4.94
C SER A 74 -7.36 -8.62 6.24
N LYS A 75 -6.46 -9.59 6.35
CA LYS A 75 -5.44 -9.63 7.42
C LYS A 75 -4.30 -8.66 7.13
N TYR A 76 -3.95 -8.50 5.85
CA TYR A 76 -2.99 -7.48 5.43
C TYR A 76 -3.71 -6.14 5.27
N LEU A 77 -3.18 -5.08 5.87
CA LEU A 77 -3.65 -3.73 5.55
C LEU A 77 -2.98 -3.26 4.26
N PRO A 78 -3.66 -2.42 3.46
CA PRO A 78 -2.98 -1.75 2.37
C PRO A 78 -1.76 -0.99 2.88
N LEU A 79 -0.62 -1.17 2.21
CA LEU A 79 0.59 -0.41 2.45
C LEU A 79 0.30 1.02 2.03
N ILE A 80 -0.17 1.80 2.99
CA ILE A 80 -0.31 3.24 2.84
C ILE A 80 1.08 3.82 3.04
N ARG A 81 1.80 4.02 1.93
CA ARG A 81 3.07 4.75 1.88
C ARG A 81 2.78 6.22 1.65
N ARG A 82 2.24 6.86 2.69
CA ARG A 82 2.08 8.32 2.76
C ARG A 82 3.20 8.89 3.63
N PRO A 83 4.35 9.29 3.04
CA PRO A 83 5.44 9.88 3.82
C PRO A 83 4.97 11.11 4.60
N TRP A 84 5.66 11.34 5.71
CA TRP A 84 5.56 12.57 6.48
C TRP A 84 6.68 13.50 6.06
N PHE A 85 6.34 14.78 5.90
CA PHE A 85 7.30 15.85 5.63
C PHE A 85 7.32 16.80 6.80
N TYR A 86 8.46 17.46 6.97
CA TYR A 86 8.69 18.41 8.04
C TYR A 86 9.35 19.65 7.45
N TRP A 87 8.92 20.83 7.89
CA TRP A 87 9.54 22.09 7.49
C TRP A 87 9.48 23.11 8.61
N SER A 88 10.43 24.03 8.61
CA SER A 88 10.47 25.13 9.56
C SER A 88 9.40 26.17 9.26
N SER A 89 8.90 26.79 10.32
CA SER A 89 8.00 27.94 10.24
C SER A 89 8.65 29.14 9.55
N ILE A 90 7.83 29.88 8.79
CA ILE A 90 8.14 31.21 8.24
C ILE A 90 7.16 32.19 8.89
N THR A 91 7.69 33.15 9.64
CA THR A 91 6.92 34.08 10.49
C THR A 91 5.99 35.02 9.75
N THR A 92 6.16 35.18 8.43
CA THR A 92 5.33 36.03 7.57
C THR A 92 4.29 35.22 6.79
N ALA A 93 4.29 33.89 6.94
CA ALA A 93 3.36 33.02 6.24
C ALA A 93 1.96 33.13 6.84
N ASN A 94 0.95 33.27 6.00
CA ASN A 94 -0.46 33.09 6.37
C ASN A 94 -0.85 31.61 6.31
N PHE A 95 -0.35 30.91 5.29
CA PHE A 95 -0.53 29.47 5.10
C PHE A 95 0.56 28.91 4.17
N TYR A 96 0.72 27.59 4.18
CA TYR A 96 1.62 26.85 3.33
C TYR A 96 0.83 26.09 2.26
N ARG A 97 1.33 26.06 1.03
CA ARG A 97 0.89 25.12 -0.02
C ARG A 97 1.97 24.08 -0.24
N ILE A 98 1.56 22.82 -0.27
CA ILE A 98 2.46 21.70 -0.45
C ILE A 98 2.21 21.12 -1.83
N TYR A 99 3.30 20.94 -2.57
CA TYR A 99 3.32 20.38 -3.91
C TYR A 99 4.17 19.12 -3.94
N LEU A 100 3.81 18.22 -4.84
CA LEU A 100 4.56 17.04 -5.20
C LEU A 100 4.71 17.00 -6.72
N ASP A 101 5.93 17.03 -7.23
CA ASP A 101 6.23 17.14 -8.67
C ASP A 101 5.42 18.29 -9.31
N ASP A 102 5.41 19.44 -8.63
CA ASP A 102 4.65 20.65 -8.98
C ASP A 102 3.12 20.52 -9.00
N ILE A 103 2.58 19.38 -8.57
CA ILE A 103 1.14 19.18 -8.36
C ILE A 103 0.78 19.60 -6.94
N TRP A 104 -0.15 20.54 -6.78
CA TRP A 104 -0.67 20.92 -5.48
C TRP A 104 -1.43 19.75 -4.83
N ILE A 105 -1.03 19.35 -3.62
CA ILE A 105 -1.62 18.21 -2.92
C ILE A 105 -2.40 18.59 -1.66
N GLN A 106 -2.02 19.66 -0.96
CA GLN A 106 -2.73 20.15 0.23
C GLN A 106 -2.26 21.55 0.65
N SER A 107 -3.00 22.17 1.58
CA SER A 107 -2.62 23.42 2.24
C SER A 107 -2.66 23.25 3.75
N HIS A 108 -1.85 24.03 4.47
CA HIS A 108 -1.80 24.05 5.92
C HIS A 108 -1.75 25.49 6.41
N ASP A 109 -2.65 25.88 7.31
CA ASP A 109 -2.62 27.23 7.89
C ASP A 109 -1.32 27.42 8.69
N ALA A 110 -0.76 28.64 8.64
CA ALA A 110 0.39 28.96 9.44
C ALA A 110 -0.01 29.13 10.90
N ASP A 111 0.96 28.88 11.77
CA ASP A 111 0.84 28.95 13.21
C ASP A 111 2.21 29.39 13.74
N ASP A 112 2.27 30.65 14.20
CA ASP A 112 3.50 31.28 14.66
C ASP A 112 4.02 30.66 15.97
N GLU A 113 3.21 29.87 16.66
CA GLU A 113 3.60 29.15 17.87
C GLU A 113 4.31 27.82 17.56
N LEU A 114 4.19 27.31 16.33
CA LEU A 114 4.79 26.06 15.91
C LEU A 114 6.13 26.30 15.18
N PRO A 115 7.29 25.91 15.75
CA PRO A 115 8.58 26.09 15.09
C PRO A 115 8.82 25.12 13.92
N LEU A 116 8.09 24.00 13.91
CA LEU A 116 8.22 22.93 12.93
C LEU A 116 6.83 22.42 12.56
N PHE A 117 6.51 22.49 11.27
CA PHE A 117 5.30 21.92 10.71
C PHE A 117 5.55 20.50 10.24
N LYS A 118 4.48 19.72 10.16
CA LYS A 118 4.49 18.43 9.50
C LYS A 118 3.20 18.21 8.73
N ALA A 119 3.30 17.49 7.62
CA ALA A 119 2.12 17.01 6.92
C ALA A 119 2.39 15.66 6.28
N GLN A 120 1.33 14.87 6.16
CA GLN A 120 1.38 13.60 5.46
C GLN A 120 1.00 13.81 4.00
N SER A 121 1.65 13.12 3.06
CA SER A 121 1.24 13.17 1.66
C SER A 121 -0.22 12.70 1.50
N ALA A 122 -1.06 13.49 0.84
CA ALA A 122 -2.40 13.05 0.43
C ALA A 122 -2.32 11.92 -0.61
N LYS A 123 -1.27 11.94 -1.45
CA LYS A 123 -0.98 10.92 -2.46
C LYS A 123 -0.31 9.72 -1.78
N ASN A 124 -0.85 8.52 -2.01
CA ASN A 124 -0.16 7.28 -1.68
C ASN A 124 0.95 7.07 -2.72
N LEU A 125 2.20 7.02 -2.27
CA LEU A 125 3.37 6.84 -3.13
C LEU A 125 3.71 5.36 -3.16
N ILE A 126 2.87 4.61 -3.88
CA ILE A 126 3.15 3.23 -4.24
C ILE A 126 3.89 3.30 -5.58
N ASP A 127 5.17 2.91 -5.58
CA ASP A 127 5.94 2.69 -6.79
C ASP A 127 6.87 1.49 -6.54
N ASP A 128 6.90 0.58 -7.51
CA ASP A 128 7.54 -0.74 -7.42
C ASP A 128 9.08 -0.63 -7.38
N ASP A 129 9.63 0.45 -7.94
CA ASP A 129 11.06 0.75 -7.97
C ASP A 129 11.49 1.79 -6.92
N GLY A 130 10.56 2.17 -6.03
CA GLY A 130 10.71 3.33 -5.17
C GLY A 130 10.37 4.62 -5.92
N TYR A 131 9.71 5.56 -5.24
CA TYR A 131 9.31 6.82 -5.84
C TYR A 131 10.33 7.91 -5.51
N GLN A 132 10.94 8.50 -6.54
CA GLN A 132 11.70 9.74 -6.44
C GLN A 132 10.81 10.90 -6.92
N GLY A 133 10.39 11.75 -6.00
CA GLY A 133 9.65 12.97 -6.31
C GLY A 133 10.24 14.18 -5.62
N ILE A 134 9.87 15.35 -6.11
CA ILE A 134 10.26 16.63 -5.50
C ILE A 134 9.07 17.16 -4.70
N PHE A 135 9.28 17.33 -3.39
CA PHE A 135 8.35 18.10 -2.56
C PHE A 135 8.77 19.56 -2.55
N ASN A 136 7.79 20.42 -2.81
CA ASN A 136 7.96 21.87 -2.73
C ASN A 136 6.95 22.43 -1.73
N ILE A 137 7.40 23.37 -0.90
CA ILE A 137 6.54 24.07 0.08
C ILE A 137 6.59 25.56 -0.24
N GLU A 138 5.42 26.13 -0.52
CA GLU A 138 5.25 27.56 -0.79
C GLU A 138 4.61 28.21 0.43
N ALA A 139 5.32 29.14 1.07
CA ALA A 139 4.71 30.03 2.06
C ALA A 139 4.00 31.17 1.34
N VAL A 140 2.72 31.35 1.66
CA VAL A 140 1.91 32.43 1.11
C VAL A 140 1.81 33.53 2.15
N THR A 141 2.35 34.71 1.84
CA THR A 141 2.37 35.88 2.72
C THR A 141 1.39 36.94 2.21
N ASN A 142 1.21 38.04 2.96
CA ASN A 142 0.39 39.18 2.51
C ASN A 142 1.04 39.98 1.38
N GLU A 143 2.36 39.89 1.24
CA GLU A 143 3.17 40.67 0.28
C GLU A 143 3.42 39.91 -1.02
N GLY A 144 3.12 38.61 -1.04
CA GLY A 144 3.27 37.76 -2.21
C GLY A 144 3.56 36.30 -1.84
N LYS A 145 4.26 35.61 -2.73
CA LYS A 145 4.72 34.24 -2.50
C LYS A 145 6.19 34.28 -2.14
N GLU A 146 6.55 33.76 -0.98
CA GLU A 146 7.94 33.42 -0.65
C GLU A 146 8.10 31.91 -0.82
N SER A 147 8.63 31.53 -1.97
CA SER A 147 8.97 30.12 -2.23
C SER A 147 10.28 29.82 -1.50
N ALA A 148 10.20 29.29 -0.27
CA ALA A 148 11.26 28.48 0.29
C ALA A 148 11.18 27.10 -0.37
N GLY A 149 11.54 27.02 -1.66
CA GLY A 149 11.61 25.78 -2.40
C GLY A 149 12.79 24.96 -1.91
N ASP A 150 12.63 24.31 -0.76
CA ASP A 150 13.56 23.28 -0.32
C ASP A 150 13.08 21.95 -0.90
N ALA A 151 13.96 21.28 -1.64
CA ALA A 151 13.64 20.06 -2.38
C ALA A 151 14.26 18.87 -1.66
N TRP A 152 13.44 18.08 -0.96
CA TRP A 152 13.90 16.84 -0.35
C TRP A 152 13.66 15.66 -1.29
N SER A 153 14.76 15.07 -1.78
CA SER A 153 14.71 13.72 -2.34
C SER A 153 14.65 12.73 -1.18
N PHE A 154 13.60 11.93 -1.12
CA PHE A 154 13.48 10.84 -0.17
C PHE A 154 13.39 9.54 -0.97
N PHE A 155 14.12 8.53 -0.52
CA PHE A 155 13.98 7.18 -1.00
C PHE A 155 12.94 6.52 -0.14
N ILE A 156 11.77 6.23 -0.72
CA ILE A 156 10.99 5.14 -0.18
C ILE A 156 11.72 3.88 -0.62
N GLU A 157 12.53 3.28 0.26
CA GLU A 157 13.13 1.98 -0.02
C GLU A 157 12.03 1.05 -0.54
N GLY A 158 12.32 0.39 -1.67
CA GLY A 158 11.41 -0.54 -2.32
C GLY A 158 10.89 -1.57 -1.31
N LEU A 159 9.78 -2.22 -1.65
CA LEU A 159 9.36 -3.40 -0.89
C LEU A 159 10.58 -4.31 -0.67
N PRO A 160 10.76 -4.90 0.52
CA PRO A 160 11.74 -5.97 0.65
C PRO A 160 11.45 -6.99 -0.48
N PRO A 161 12.49 -7.50 -1.16
CA PRO A 161 12.30 -8.39 -2.30
C PRO A 161 11.28 -9.49 -1.97
N ILE A 162 10.42 -9.82 -2.95
CA ILE A 162 9.40 -10.86 -2.79
C ILE A 162 10.13 -12.13 -2.36
N PRO A 163 9.84 -12.69 -1.18
CA PRO A 163 10.47 -13.92 -0.75
C PRO A 163 10.24 -15.00 -1.80
N THR A 164 11.31 -15.56 -2.35
CA THR A 164 11.19 -16.64 -3.33
C THR A 164 10.86 -17.97 -2.66
N ASP A 165 11.18 -18.11 -1.37
CA ASP A 165 10.97 -19.33 -0.61
C ASP A 165 10.92 -19.06 0.91
N ALA A 166 10.20 -19.89 1.65
CA ALA A 166 10.16 -19.88 3.11
C ALA A 166 10.18 -21.33 3.63
N SER A 167 11.17 -21.64 4.48
CA SER A 167 11.30 -22.96 5.10
C SER A 167 11.31 -22.87 6.62
N LEU A 168 10.72 -23.88 7.26
CA LEU A 168 10.66 -24.02 8.70
C LEU A 168 11.54 -25.21 9.12
N SER A 169 12.44 -24.98 10.08
CA SER A 169 13.31 -26.03 10.62
C SER A 169 13.27 -26.07 12.15
N GLY A 170 13.75 -27.16 12.73
CA GLY A 170 13.77 -27.37 14.18
C GLY A 170 12.60 -28.23 14.69
N THR A 171 12.51 -28.34 16.01
CA THR A 171 11.50 -29.15 16.71
C THR A 171 10.93 -28.36 17.86
N SER A 172 9.61 -28.43 18.06
CA SER A 172 8.93 -27.75 19.15
C SER A 172 9.63 -27.97 20.51
N PRO A 173 9.87 -26.91 21.31
CA PRO A 173 9.37 -25.53 21.12
C PRO A 173 10.28 -24.65 20.24
N ASN A 174 11.40 -25.16 19.73
CA ASN A 174 12.44 -24.38 19.06
C ASN A 174 12.34 -24.54 17.54
N LEU A 175 11.41 -23.80 16.93
CA LEU A 175 11.29 -23.70 15.47
C LEU A 175 12.01 -22.45 14.96
N THR A 176 12.67 -22.56 13.82
CA THR A 176 13.36 -21.47 13.11
C THR A 176 12.76 -21.33 11.73
N LEU A 177 12.28 -20.13 11.41
CA LEU A 177 11.80 -19.76 10.08
C LEU A 177 12.95 -19.13 9.31
N THR A 178 13.23 -19.66 8.11
CA THR A 178 14.21 -19.10 7.17
C THR A 178 13.47 -18.61 5.94
N ILE A 179 13.66 -17.34 5.62
CA ILE A 179 13.06 -16.66 4.47
C ILE A 179 14.18 -16.35 3.49
N SER A 180 14.07 -16.85 2.26
CA SER A 180 15.01 -16.52 1.18
C SER A 180 14.44 -15.37 0.35
N ILE A 181 15.31 -14.44 -0.01
CA ILE A 181 15.04 -13.28 -0.87
C ILE A 181 15.84 -13.39 -2.16
#